data_AF-A0A957SBS3-F1
#
_entry.id   AF-A0A957SBS3-F1
#
_cell.length_a   1.000
_cell.length_b   1.000
_cell.length_c   1.000
_cell.angle_alpha   90.00
_cell.angle_beta   90.00
_cell.angle_gamma   90.00
#
_symmetry.space_group_name_H-M   'P 1'
#
loop_
_entity.id
_entity.type
_entity.pdbx_description
1 polymer ?
#
loop_
_entity_poly.entity_id
_entity_poly.type
_entity_poly.pdbx_seq_one_letter_code
_entity_poly.pdbx_strand_id
1 'polypeptide(L)'
;MSNRRQHEQPEFFTEVDDELLEELDNITGQQVVSYSVWDESLAAALDQALTDPAALDIDLYLEGGVYFECYSTLCFATPESEPFASLANVESFIGQAVRKGVWLEEVAVDEENQLVLILAHKHKPALYMVVSGWTLAEWEELPE
;
A
#
# COMPACT_ATOMS: atom_id res chain seq x y z
N MET A 1 -32.05 13.43 16.48
CA MET A 1 -31.00 14.20 15.77
C MET A 1 -29.73 14.08 16.61
N SER A 2 -28.60 13.89 15.92
CA SER A 2 -27.24 13.64 16.44
C SER A 2 -26.90 12.18 16.75
N ASN A 3 -26.81 11.34 15.71
CA ASN A 3 -25.84 10.25 15.71
C ASN A 3 -24.48 10.86 15.41
N ARG A 4 -23.71 11.07 16.47
CA ARG A 4 -22.30 11.40 16.43
C ARG A 4 -21.63 10.16 15.82
N ARG A 5 -21.25 10.19 14.53
CA ARG A 5 -20.38 9.15 13.96
C ARG A 5 -19.11 9.15 14.81
N GLN A 6 -18.93 8.12 15.63
CA GLN A 6 -17.62 7.87 16.23
C GLN A 6 -16.70 7.65 15.03
N HIS A 7 -15.68 8.49 14.87
CA HIS A 7 -14.56 8.13 14.00
C HIS A 7 -13.92 6.93 14.68
N GLU A 8 -14.29 5.73 14.26
CA GLU A 8 -13.52 4.53 14.56
C GLU A 8 -12.16 4.76 13.92
N GLN A 9 -11.10 4.73 14.72
CA GLN A 9 -9.75 4.76 14.17
C GLN A 9 -9.58 3.45 13.40
N PRO A 10 -9.05 3.50 12.17
CA PRO A 10 -8.83 2.29 11.41
C PRO A 10 -7.87 1.36 12.17
N GLU A 11 -8.15 0.06 12.12
CA GLU A 11 -7.34 -0.94 12.78
C GLU A 11 -5.95 -1.00 12.11
N PHE A 12 -4.91 -1.15 12.94
CA PHE A 12 -3.53 -1.20 12.50
C PHE A 12 -3.04 -2.64 12.51
N PHE A 13 -2.55 -3.10 11.36
CA PHE A 13 -2.10 -4.46 11.12
C PHE A 13 -0.61 -4.49 10.80
N THR A 14 0.07 -5.57 11.20
CA THR A 14 1.47 -5.86 10.84
C THR A 14 1.64 -7.24 10.22
N GLU A 15 0.60 -8.06 10.26
CA GLU A 15 0.57 -9.43 9.76
C GLU A 15 -0.78 -9.68 9.10
N VAL A 16 -0.82 -10.66 8.19
CA VAL A 16 -2.03 -11.11 7.50
C VAL A 16 -2.23 -12.60 7.80
N ASP A 17 -3.33 -12.94 8.46
CA ASP A 17 -3.74 -14.33 8.64
C ASP A 17 -4.67 -14.79 7.51
N ASP A 18 -5.06 -16.07 7.53
CA ASP A 18 -5.88 -16.67 6.47
C ASP A 18 -7.25 -16.00 6.33
N GLU A 19 -7.87 -15.57 7.44
CA GLU A 19 -9.19 -14.91 7.43
C GLU A 19 -9.07 -13.51 6.82
N LEU A 20 -8.07 -12.74 7.25
CA LEU A 20 -7.80 -11.42 6.72
C LEU A 20 -7.39 -11.46 5.24
N LEU A 21 -6.64 -12.49 4.82
CA LEU A 21 -6.28 -12.69 3.42
C LEU A 21 -7.52 -12.91 2.54
N GLU A 22 -8.47 -13.74 2.99
CA GLU A 22 -9.75 -13.94 2.28
C GLU A 22 -10.55 -12.63 2.16
N GLU A 23 -10.54 -11.79 3.21
CA GLU A 23 -11.19 -10.48 3.16
C GLU A 23 -10.52 -9.54 2.15
N LEU A 24 -9.19 -9.48 2.16
CA LEU A 24 -8.38 -8.67 1.25
C LEU A 24 -8.47 -9.16 -0.21
N ASP A 25 -8.70 -10.45 -0.45
CA ASP A 25 -8.91 -10.95 -1.82
C ASP A 25 -10.17 -10.34 -2.46
N ASN A 26 -11.19 -9.99 -1.67
CA ASN A 26 -12.42 -9.38 -2.18
C ASN A 26 -12.25 -7.96 -2.73
N ILE A 27 -11.15 -7.28 -2.41
CA ILE A 27 -10.86 -5.93 -2.91
C ILE A 27 -9.94 -5.93 -4.13
N THR A 28 -9.41 -7.09 -4.53
CA THR A 28 -8.63 -7.24 -5.77
C THR A 28 -9.46 -6.88 -7.00
N GLY A 29 -8.77 -6.57 -8.10
CA GLY A 29 -9.38 -6.12 -9.35
C GLY A 29 -9.83 -4.65 -9.35
N GLN A 30 -9.63 -3.91 -8.26
CA GLN A 30 -9.89 -2.47 -8.21
C GLN A 30 -8.74 -1.67 -8.83
N GLN A 31 -9.09 -0.59 -9.53
CA GLN A 31 -8.10 0.34 -10.08
C GLN A 31 -7.52 1.21 -8.96
N VAL A 32 -6.20 1.42 -8.97
CA VAL A 32 -5.57 2.48 -8.18
C VAL A 32 -5.82 3.82 -8.87
N VAL A 33 -6.57 4.70 -8.21
CA VAL A 33 -7.01 5.99 -8.76
C VAL A 33 -6.15 7.16 -8.30
N SER A 34 -5.54 7.06 -7.13
CA SER A 34 -4.59 8.04 -6.60
C SER A 34 -3.59 7.37 -5.67
N TYR A 35 -2.52 8.09 -5.35
CA TYR A 35 -1.51 7.67 -4.39
C TYR A 35 -0.86 8.89 -3.73
N SER A 36 -0.22 8.69 -2.58
CA SER A 36 0.70 9.65 -1.99
C SER A 36 1.92 8.90 -1.45
N VAL A 37 3.10 9.48 -1.59
CA VAL A 37 4.33 8.92 -1.02
C VAL A 37 4.90 9.94 -0.06
N TRP A 38 5.23 9.50 1.15
CA TRP A 38 5.70 10.37 2.21
C TRP A 38 7.23 10.36 2.26
N ASP A 39 7.84 11.56 2.29
CA ASP A 39 9.30 11.75 2.33
C ASP A 39 9.90 11.35 3.70
N GLU A 40 9.13 11.56 4.77
CA GLU A 40 9.48 11.09 6.12
C GLU A 40 8.58 9.89 6.45
N SER A 41 9.14 8.69 6.48
CA SER A 41 8.41 7.52 6.97
C SER A 41 8.24 7.58 8.49
N LEU A 42 7.09 7.15 8.98
CA LEU A 42 6.79 7.00 10.40
C LEU A 42 7.84 6.10 11.08
N ALA A 43 8.29 5.05 10.39
CA ALA A 43 9.35 4.18 10.88
C ALA A 43 10.66 4.95 11.11
N ALA A 44 11.08 5.79 10.17
CA ALA A 44 12.27 6.64 10.33
C ALA A 44 12.09 7.70 11.43
N ALA A 45 10.87 8.19 11.65
CA ALA A 45 10.54 9.10 12.74
C ALA A 45 10.61 8.44 14.13
N LEU A 46 10.33 7.13 14.21
CA LEU A 46 10.33 6.36 15.46
C LEU A 46 11.72 5.82 15.82
N ASP A 47 12.48 5.24 14.88
CA ASP A 47 13.86 4.79 15.11
C ASP A 47 14.67 4.61 13.80
N GLN A 48 15.53 5.57 13.48
CA GLN A 48 16.37 5.57 12.27
C GLN A 48 17.37 4.41 12.18
N ALA A 49 17.68 3.70 13.28
CA ALA A 49 18.72 2.67 13.28
C ALA A 49 18.27 1.31 12.74
N LEU A 50 16.95 1.09 12.62
CA LEU A 50 16.35 -0.19 12.23
C LEU A 50 15.54 -0.12 10.94
N THR A 51 15.31 1.07 10.39
CA THR A 51 14.54 1.25 9.16
C THR A 51 15.42 1.05 7.93
N ASP A 52 14.95 0.24 6.99
CA ASP A 52 15.57 0.17 5.66
C ASP A 52 15.47 1.56 5.01
N PRO A 53 16.59 2.16 4.54
CA PRO A 53 16.55 3.48 3.90
C PRO A 53 15.73 3.53 2.60
N ALA A 54 15.37 2.39 2.02
CA ALA A 54 14.46 2.28 0.88
C ALA A 54 12.98 2.20 1.29
N ALA A 55 12.66 1.99 2.57
CA ALA A 55 11.29 1.87 3.05
C ALA A 55 10.62 3.25 3.15
N LEU A 56 9.41 3.35 2.59
CA LEU A 56 8.63 4.58 2.52
C LEU A 56 7.21 4.34 3.01
N ASP A 57 6.55 5.40 3.46
CA ASP A 57 5.11 5.33 3.69
C ASP A 57 4.37 5.71 2.41
N ILE A 58 3.36 4.92 2.05
CA ILE A 58 2.63 5.03 0.79
C ILE A 58 1.13 4.89 1.06
N ASP A 59 0.38 5.86 0.57
CA ASP A 59 -1.07 5.84 0.56
C ASP A 59 -1.56 5.34 -0.80
N LEU A 60 -2.49 4.39 -0.83
CA LEU A 60 -3.14 3.93 -2.05
C LEU A 60 -4.65 4.12 -1.99
N TYR A 61 -5.21 4.76 -3.03
CA TYR A 61 -6.64 5.00 -3.16
C TYR A 61 -7.18 4.12 -4.28
N LEU A 62 -8.11 3.22 -3.94
CA LEU A 62 -8.77 2.32 -4.88
C LEU A 62 -10.13 2.89 -5.32
N GLU A 63 -10.51 2.64 -6.58
CA GLU A 63 -11.73 3.18 -7.19
C GLU A 63 -13.02 2.86 -6.41
N GLY A 64 -13.08 1.71 -5.71
CA GLY A 64 -14.25 1.30 -4.93
C GLY A 64 -14.40 2.00 -3.59
N GLY A 65 -13.63 3.06 -3.31
CA GLY A 65 -13.69 3.80 -2.04
C GLY A 65 -12.79 3.22 -0.94
N VAL A 66 -11.97 2.21 -1.25
CA VAL A 66 -11.02 1.60 -0.31
C VAL A 66 -9.70 2.38 -0.29
N TYR A 67 -9.16 2.60 0.90
CA TYR A 67 -7.93 3.34 1.16
C TYR A 67 -6.97 2.50 2.01
N PHE A 68 -5.73 2.38 1.56
CA PHE A 68 -4.63 1.82 2.33
C PHE A 68 -3.67 2.91 2.77
N GLU A 69 -3.33 2.91 4.06
CA GLU A 69 -2.10 3.54 4.56
C GLU A 69 -1.05 2.43 4.71
N CYS A 70 0.01 2.45 3.91
CA CYS A 70 1.08 1.46 3.97
C CYS A 70 2.32 2.08 4.61
N TYR A 71 2.78 1.52 5.71
CA TYR A 71 3.91 1.98 6.50
C TYR A 71 5.14 1.09 6.31
N SER A 72 6.31 1.72 6.22
CA SER A 72 7.58 1.01 6.00
C SER A 72 7.54 0.07 4.78
N THR A 73 7.05 0.58 3.66
CA THR A 73 6.81 -0.19 2.44
C THR A 73 8.06 -0.26 1.57
N LEU A 74 8.44 -1.48 1.17
CA LEU A 74 9.47 -1.72 0.17
C LEU A 74 8.82 -2.01 -1.20
N CYS A 75 9.31 -1.34 -2.23
CA CYS A 75 8.77 -1.46 -3.59
C CYS A 75 9.76 -2.16 -4.52
N PHE A 76 9.28 -3.14 -5.29
CA PHE A 76 10.09 -3.95 -6.20
C PHE A 76 9.48 -4.02 -7.59
N ALA A 77 10.33 -4.08 -8.62
CA ALA A 77 9.88 -4.30 -10.00
C ALA A 77 9.52 -5.78 -10.25
N THR A 78 10.25 -6.70 -9.62
CA THR A 78 9.98 -8.15 -9.59
C THR A 78 10.31 -8.71 -8.20
N PRO A 79 9.79 -9.90 -7.82
CA PRO A 79 10.07 -10.49 -6.50
C PRO A 79 11.55 -10.75 -6.22
N GLU A 80 12.37 -10.92 -7.26
CA GLU A 80 13.81 -11.21 -7.16
C GLU A 80 14.69 -9.97 -7.37
N SER A 81 14.09 -8.80 -7.59
CA SER A 81 14.83 -7.55 -7.77
C SER A 81 15.20 -6.90 -6.44
N GLU A 82 16.19 -6.02 -6.46
CA GLU A 82 16.46 -5.13 -5.32
C GLU A 82 15.34 -4.10 -5.16
N PRO A 83 15.04 -3.62 -3.93
CA PRO A 83 14.03 -2.61 -3.72
C PRO A 83 14.43 -1.29 -4.39
N PHE A 84 13.43 -0.49 -4.76
CA PHE A 84 13.67 0.84 -5.29
C PHE A 84 14.39 1.72 -4.25
N ALA A 85 15.61 2.14 -4.57
CA ALA A 85 16.51 2.78 -3.62
C ALA A 85 16.19 4.25 -3.26
N SER A 86 15.12 4.85 -3.79
CA SER A 86 14.79 6.26 -3.49
C SER A 86 13.32 6.62 -3.67
N LEU A 87 12.87 7.59 -2.87
CA LEU A 87 11.56 8.25 -2.99
C LEU A 87 11.24 8.63 -4.43
N ALA A 88 12.14 9.36 -5.10
CA ALA A 88 11.93 9.84 -6.46
C ALA A 88 11.72 8.69 -7.48
N ASN A 89 12.37 7.54 -7.27
CA ASN A 89 12.16 6.37 -8.12
C ASN A 89 10.77 5.76 -7.88
N VAL A 90 10.37 5.62 -6.61
CA VAL A 90 9.05 5.10 -6.22
C VAL A 90 7.93 6.00 -6.73
N GLU A 91 8.00 7.30 -6.45
CA GLU A 91 7.02 8.29 -6.92
C GLU A 91 6.89 8.30 -8.46
N SER A 92 8.02 8.29 -9.16
CA SER A 92 8.03 8.27 -10.62
C SER A 92 7.42 6.97 -11.16
N PHE A 93 7.70 5.83 -10.53
CA PHE A 93 7.20 4.54 -10.96
C PHE A 93 5.70 4.41 -10.70
N ILE A 94 5.24 4.63 -9.47
CA ILE A 94 3.83 4.57 -9.10
C ILE A 94 3.04 5.61 -9.90
N GLY A 95 3.55 6.83 -10.01
CA GLY A 95 2.89 7.89 -10.79
C GLY A 95 2.73 7.55 -12.27
N GLN A 96 3.72 6.91 -12.87
CA GLN A 96 3.58 6.39 -14.24
C GLN A 96 2.59 5.23 -14.34
N ALA A 97 2.55 4.35 -13.34
CA ALA A 97 1.62 3.23 -13.30
C ALA A 97 0.18 3.74 -13.18
N VAL A 98 -0.13 4.56 -12.17
CA VAL A 98 -1.46 5.14 -11.97
C VAL A 98 -1.94 5.91 -13.21
N ARG A 99 -1.08 6.73 -13.84
CA ARG A 99 -1.42 7.45 -15.10
C ARG A 99 -1.74 6.53 -16.28
N LYS A 100 -1.16 5.33 -16.33
CA LYS A 100 -1.43 4.32 -17.37
C LYS A 100 -2.63 3.43 -17.03
N GLY A 101 -3.23 3.61 -15.86
CA GLY A 101 -4.21 2.70 -15.26
C GLY A 101 -3.51 1.47 -14.73
N VAL A 102 -3.44 1.31 -13.42
CA VAL A 102 -2.89 0.14 -12.73
C VAL A 102 -3.96 -0.40 -11.77
N TRP A 103 -3.99 -1.71 -11.59
CA TRP A 103 -4.96 -2.40 -10.74
C TRP A 103 -4.25 -3.13 -9.61
N LEU A 104 -4.90 -3.22 -8.45
CA LEU A 104 -4.54 -4.20 -7.43
C LEU A 104 -4.92 -5.57 -7.98
N GLU A 105 -3.94 -6.31 -8.48
CA GLU A 105 -4.15 -7.59 -9.15
C GLU A 105 -4.31 -8.73 -8.14
N GLU A 106 -3.47 -8.70 -7.11
CA GLU A 106 -3.34 -9.79 -6.16
C GLU A 106 -2.89 -9.21 -4.81
N VAL A 107 -3.41 -9.81 -3.74
CA VAL A 107 -2.91 -9.66 -2.38
C VAL A 107 -2.28 -10.99 -1.98
N ALA A 108 -1.05 -10.93 -1.49
CA ALA A 108 -0.29 -12.10 -1.06
C ALA A 108 0.35 -11.85 0.32
N VAL A 109 1.00 -12.87 0.84
CA VAL A 109 1.78 -12.82 2.09
C VAL A 109 3.18 -13.36 1.85
N ASP A 110 4.16 -12.80 2.56
CA ASP A 110 5.54 -13.30 2.53
C ASP A 110 5.82 -14.35 3.62
N GLU A 111 7.08 -14.75 3.77
CA GLU A 111 7.49 -15.75 4.77
C GLU A 111 7.32 -15.27 6.24
N GLU A 112 7.17 -13.97 6.45
CA GLU A 112 6.94 -13.33 7.76
C GLU A 112 5.46 -12.95 7.97
N ASN A 113 4.55 -13.42 7.12
CA ASN A 113 3.13 -13.04 7.08
C ASN A 113 2.90 -11.55 6.83
N GLN A 114 3.87 -10.82 6.25
CA GLN A 114 3.68 -9.42 5.89
C GLN A 114 2.81 -9.31 4.65
N LEU A 115 2.06 -8.21 4.56
CA LEU A 115 1.21 -7.91 3.43
C LEU A 115 2.05 -7.66 2.17
N VAL A 116 1.71 -8.34 1.07
CA VAL A 116 2.27 -8.06 -0.25
C VAL A 116 1.16 -7.64 -1.20
N LEU A 117 1.21 -6.38 -1.66
CA LEU A 117 0.30 -5.86 -2.69
C LEU A 117 0.96 -5.96 -4.07
N ILE A 118 0.29 -6.58 -5.03
CA ILE A 118 0.77 -6.73 -6.40
C ILE A 118 -0.07 -5.84 -7.32
N LEU A 119 0.58 -4.83 -7.91
CA LEU A 119 -0.08 -3.95 -8.87
C LEU A 119 0.26 -4.37 -10.29
N ALA A 120 -0.75 -4.44 -11.17
CA ALA A 120 -0.60 -4.91 -12.54
C ALA A 120 -1.17 -3.96 -13.60
N HIS A 121 -0.59 -4.07 -14.79
CA HIS A 121 -1.12 -3.50 -16.02
C HIS A 121 -1.60 -4.63 -16.93
N LYS A 122 -2.91 -4.70 -17.19
CA LYS A 122 -3.51 -5.73 -18.06
C LYS A 122 -3.11 -7.15 -17.62
N HIS A 123 -3.26 -7.45 -16.32
CA HIS A 123 -2.89 -8.74 -15.71
C HIS A 123 -1.39 -9.08 -15.81
N LYS A 124 -0.53 -8.08 -15.98
CA LYS A 124 0.93 -8.24 -15.90
C LYS A 124 1.45 -7.48 -14.69
N PRO A 125 1.96 -8.18 -13.66
CA PRO A 125 2.56 -7.54 -12.50
C PRO A 125 3.61 -6.52 -12.93
N ALA A 126 3.55 -5.35 -12.30
CA ALA A 126 4.42 -4.22 -12.58
C ALA A 126 5.07 -3.68 -11.30
N LEU A 127 4.42 -3.82 -10.15
CA LEU A 127 4.93 -3.41 -8.85
C LEU A 127 4.57 -4.45 -7.81
N TYR A 128 5.53 -4.77 -6.95
CA TYR A 128 5.33 -5.55 -5.73
C TYR A 128 5.63 -4.64 -4.56
N MET A 129 4.73 -4.58 -3.58
CA MET A 129 4.86 -3.76 -2.39
C MET A 129 4.82 -4.66 -1.17
N VAL A 130 5.94 -4.80 -0.47
CA VAL A 130 6.00 -5.51 0.82
C VAL A 130 5.76 -4.47 1.91
N VAL A 131 4.73 -4.67 2.73
CA VAL A 131 4.20 -3.68 3.67
C VAL A 131 4.28 -4.22 5.09
N SER A 132 5.14 -3.64 5.92
CA SER A 132 5.36 -4.11 7.29
C SER A 132 4.31 -3.62 8.29
N GLY A 133 3.61 -2.53 8.00
CA GLY A 133 2.47 -2.07 8.79
C GLY A 133 1.44 -1.38 7.91
N TRP A 134 0.15 -1.56 8.19
CA TRP A 134 -0.88 -0.95 7.35
C TRP A 134 -2.21 -0.74 8.07
N THR A 135 -3.02 0.16 7.52
CA THR A 135 -4.43 0.32 7.89
C THR A 135 -5.31 0.21 6.65
N LEU A 136 -6.57 -0.14 6.86
CA LEU A 136 -7.60 -0.14 5.83
C LEU A 136 -8.75 0.75 6.27
N ALA A 137 -9.15 1.67 5.41
CA ALA A 137 -10.30 2.54 5.66
C ALA A 137 -11.07 2.83 4.36
N GLU A 138 -12.16 3.58 4.50
CA GLU A 138 -12.93 4.12 3.38
C GLU A 138 -12.55 5.58 3.13
N TRP A 139 -12.55 6.02 1.87
CA TRP A 139 -12.36 7.42 1.48
C TRP A 139 -13.63 8.00 0.82
N GLU A 140 -13.96 9.25 1.15
CA GLU A 140 -15.11 9.98 0.56
C GLU A 140 -14.67 10.94 -0.57
N GLU A 141 -13.48 11.54 -0.46
CA GLU A 141 -12.89 12.45 -1.46
C GLU A 141 -11.41 12.10 -1.68
N LEU A 142 -10.93 12.24 -2.92
CA LEU A 142 -9.51 12.03 -3.24
C LEU A 142 -8.67 13.23 -2.76
N PRO A 143 -7.40 13.01 -2.39
CA PRO A 143 -6.47 14.10 -2.08
C PRO A 143 -6.23 15.00 -3.30
N GLU A 144 -6.05 16.31 -3.06
CA GLU A 144 -5.76 17.34 -4.08
C GLU A 144 -4.33 17.26 -4.66
#